data_AF-A0A5B6U6P4-F1
#
_entry.id   AF-A0A5B6U6P4-F1
#
_cell.length_a   1.000
_cell.length_b   1.000
_cell.length_c   1.000
_cell.angle_alpha   90.00
_cell.angle_beta   90.00
_cell.angle_gamma   90.00
#
_symmetry.space_group_name_H-M   'P 1'
#
loop_
_entity.id
_entity.type
_entity.pdbx_description
1 polymer ?
#
loop_
_entity_poly.entity_id
_entity_poly.type
_entity_poly.pdbx_seq_one_letter_code
_entity_poly.pdbx_strand_id
1 'polypeptide(L)'
;MLEIGFANSFVDLISRCIGSVNYLVCLNGERGEQFKPMKGDPLRPYLFLISSEGISSLMRLALREGTIKGARVCQKGLVLTHILFADDCILFGNATERGAQNLKAILREYEICSAQCINFEKSIAYFSTNVRKQRLEQMGNILKVRTLSNLEKYLGLPNMVGRDKKRTFQIVKDHMISKINGWSIKHLSHGRKEVFIKSVLQVIPTYSMACFFVTEVFLFGIGKYYGEILVAEES
;
A
#
# COMPACT_ATOMS: atom_id res chain seq x y z
N MET A 1 -8.18 21.29 -2.41
CA MET A 1 -8.48 21.54 -3.85
C MET A 1 -8.20 22.98 -4.22
N LEU A 2 -8.80 23.97 -3.54
CA LEU A 2 -8.49 25.39 -3.77
C LEU A 2 -7.00 25.69 -3.53
N GLU A 3 -6.45 25.20 -2.41
CA GLU A 3 -5.02 25.35 -2.05
C GLU A 3 -4.04 24.77 -3.08
N ILE A 4 -4.48 23.83 -3.92
CA ILE A 4 -3.66 23.22 -4.98
C ILE A 4 -4.04 23.75 -6.37
N GLY A 5 -4.77 24.88 -6.43
CA GLY A 5 -4.98 25.67 -7.65
C GLY A 5 -6.21 25.34 -8.49
N PHE A 6 -7.16 24.53 -7.99
CA PHE A 6 -8.40 24.29 -8.73
C PHE A 6 -9.32 25.51 -8.71
N ALA A 7 -9.98 25.80 -9.84
CA ALA A 7 -10.95 26.89 -9.95
C ALA A 7 -12.17 26.66 -9.04
N ASN A 8 -12.69 27.75 -8.45
CA ASN A 8 -13.88 27.70 -7.58
C ASN A 8 -15.06 26.99 -8.24
N SER A 9 -15.33 27.29 -9.51
CA SER A 9 -16.43 26.66 -10.27
C SER A 9 -16.31 25.14 -10.35
N PHE A 10 -15.10 24.60 -10.45
CA PHE A 10 -14.85 23.16 -10.45
C PHE A 10 -15.05 22.56 -9.05
N VAL A 11 -14.53 23.22 -8.01
CA VAL A 11 -14.73 22.78 -6.62
C VAL A 11 -16.21 22.77 -6.25
N ASP A 12 -16.97 23.79 -6.67
CA ASP A 12 -18.41 23.88 -6.47
C ASP A 12 -19.18 22.78 -7.20
N LEU A 13 -18.74 22.41 -8.40
CA LEU A 13 -19.33 21.31 -9.16
C LEU A 13 -19.13 19.98 -8.42
N ILE A 14 -17.89 19.70 -7.99
CA ILE A 14 -17.55 18.50 -7.24
C ILE A 14 -18.30 18.45 -5.91
N SER A 15 -18.37 19.57 -5.17
CA SER A 15 -19.12 19.67 -3.92
C SER A 15 -20.60 19.33 -4.11
N ARG A 16 -21.22 19.81 -5.20
CA ARG A 16 -22.60 19.45 -5.57
C ARG A 16 -22.75 17.98 -5.91
N CYS A 17 -21.81 17.39 -6.64
CA CYS A 17 -21.84 15.96 -6.97
C CYS A 17 -21.77 15.07 -5.72
N ILE A 18 -20.94 15.41 -4.73
CA ILE A 18 -20.78 14.60 -3.51
C ILE A 18 -21.93 14.87 -2.51
N GLY A 19 -22.37 16.13 -2.41
CA GLY A 19 -23.34 16.56 -1.40
C GLY A 19 -24.78 16.15 -1.69
N SER A 20 -25.11 15.89 -2.97
CA SER A 20 -26.48 15.62 -3.44
C SER A 20 -26.91 14.16 -3.41
N VAL A 21 -25.99 13.20 -3.23
CA VAL A 21 -26.33 11.77 -3.37
C VAL A 21 -26.85 11.19 -2.05
N ASN A 22 -28.06 10.63 -2.12
CA ASN A 22 -28.67 9.80 -1.07
C ASN A 22 -28.91 8.40 -1.63
N TYR A 23 -28.60 7.38 -0.84
CA TYR A 23 -28.79 5.98 -1.18
C TYR A 23 -29.87 5.40 -0.28
N LEU A 24 -30.59 4.42 -0.79
CA LEU A 24 -31.47 3.57 0.00
C LEU A 24 -31.20 2.12 -0.39
N VAL A 25 -31.31 1.22 0.59
CA VAL A 25 -31.10 -0.21 0.36
C VAL A 25 -32.46 -0.88 0.31
N CYS A 26 -32.76 -1.57 -0.80
CA CYS A 26 -33.94 -2.40 -0.90
C CYS A 26 -33.59 -3.83 -0.48
N LEU A 27 -34.21 -4.34 0.58
CA LEU A 27 -34.07 -5.74 1.00
C LEU A 27 -35.41 -6.44 0.78
N ASN A 28 -35.40 -7.53 -0.01
CA ASN A 28 -36.58 -8.34 -0.32
C ASN A 28 -37.77 -7.53 -0.88
N GLY A 29 -37.49 -6.46 -1.63
CA GLY A 29 -38.52 -5.59 -2.21
C GLY A 29 -39.00 -4.45 -1.31
N GLU A 30 -38.61 -4.43 -0.03
CA GLU A 30 -38.91 -3.32 0.88
C GLU A 30 -37.83 -2.26 0.84
N ARG A 31 -38.25 -0.99 0.72
CA ARG A 31 -37.35 0.17 0.71
C ARG A 31 -36.91 0.50 2.14
N GLY A 32 -35.61 0.39 2.40
CA GLY A 32 -35.01 0.87 3.64
C GLY A 32 -34.89 2.40 3.69
N GLU A 33 -34.34 2.89 4.79
CA GLU A 33 -34.13 4.32 5.02
C GLU A 33 -33.08 4.92 4.07
N GLN A 34 -33.24 6.20 3.76
CA GLN A 34 -32.24 6.95 3.01
C GLN A 34 -31.06 7.29 3.91
N PHE A 35 -29.85 7.04 3.40
CA PHE A 35 -28.61 7.43 4.06
C PHE A 35 -27.63 8.03 3.03
N LYS A 36 -26.72 8.85 3.52
CA LYS A 36 -25.58 9.28 2.72
C LYS A 36 -24.52 8.18 2.73
N PRO A 37 -24.11 7.66 1.57
CA PRO A 37 -23.16 6.57 1.50
C PRO A 37 -21.83 7.05 2.08
N MET A 38 -21.21 6.25 2.96
CA MET A 38 -19.80 6.48 3.35
C MET A 38 -18.83 5.75 2.40
N LYS A 39 -19.33 4.89 1.50
CA LYS A 39 -18.55 4.12 0.53
C LYS A 39 -19.42 3.90 -0.73
N GLY A 40 -18.81 3.84 -1.91
CA GLY A 40 -19.51 3.51 -3.17
C GLY A 40 -19.87 4.69 -4.08
N ASP A 41 -19.41 5.90 -3.77
CA ASP A 41 -19.48 7.03 -4.70
C ASP A 41 -18.35 6.91 -5.76
N PRO A 42 -18.67 6.90 -7.06
CA PRO A 42 -17.70 6.73 -8.13
C PRO A 42 -16.64 7.84 -8.20
N LEU A 43 -16.89 9.01 -7.60
CA LEU A 43 -15.92 10.12 -7.57
C LEU A 43 -14.89 9.99 -6.45
N ARG A 44 -15.19 9.27 -5.37
CA ARG A 44 -14.29 9.17 -4.20
C ARG A 44 -12.88 8.67 -4.53
N PRO A 45 -12.67 7.66 -5.39
CA PRO A 45 -11.32 7.25 -5.76
C PRO A 45 -10.50 8.39 -6.39
N TYR A 46 -11.13 9.22 -7.21
CA TYR A 46 -10.46 10.36 -7.85
C TYR A 46 -10.20 11.50 -6.86
N LEU A 47 -11.14 11.78 -5.96
CA LEU A 47 -10.97 12.78 -4.91
C LEU A 47 -9.85 12.40 -3.94
N PHE A 48 -9.68 11.11 -3.70
CA PHE A 48 -8.55 10.60 -2.93
C PHE A 48 -7.22 10.90 -3.63
N LEU A 49 -7.11 10.69 -4.95
CA LEU A 49 -5.91 11.05 -5.71
C LEU A 49 -5.61 12.56 -5.63
N ILE A 50 -6.63 13.40 -5.75
CA ILE A 50 -6.48 14.86 -5.62
C ILE A 50 -6.01 15.25 -4.22
N SER A 51 -6.52 14.56 -3.19
CA SER A 51 -6.07 14.77 -1.81
C SER A 51 -4.60 14.33 -1.65
N SER A 52 -4.23 13.19 -2.24
CA SER A 52 -2.85 12.68 -2.18
C SER A 52 -1.83 13.61 -2.86
N GLU A 53 -2.26 14.38 -3.86
CA GLU A 53 -1.41 15.42 -4.46
C GLU A 53 -1.05 16.54 -3.47
N GLY A 54 -1.90 16.78 -2.46
CA GLY A 54 -1.62 17.70 -1.37
C GLY A 54 -0.41 17.27 -0.54
N ILE A 55 -0.36 16.01 -0.07
CA ILE A 55 0.82 15.51 0.66
C ILE A 55 2.05 15.46 -0.23
N SER A 56 1.92 15.07 -1.51
CA SER A 56 3.01 15.14 -2.48
C SER A 56 3.58 16.54 -2.63
N SER A 57 2.72 17.55 -2.69
CA SER A 57 3.11 18.95 -2.80
C SER A 57 3.85 19.43 -1.56
N LEU A 58 3.35 19.12 -0.36
CA LEU A 58 4.03 19.45 0.90
C LEU A 58 5.42 18.77 0.99
N MET A 59 5.52 17.50 0.60
CA MET A 59 6.79 16.77 0.62
C MET A 59 7.80 17.31 -0.41
N ARG A 60 7.33 17.75 -1.60
CA ARG A 60 8.20 18.40 -2.61
C ARG A 60 8.65 19.79 -2.14
N LEU A 61 7.77 20.55 -1.51
CA LEU A 61 8.11 21.84 -0.91
C LEU A 61 9.18 21.67 0.18
N ALA A 62 8.96 20.72 1.10
CA ALA A 62 9.91 20.40 2.16
C ALA A 62 11.28 19.95 1.63
N LEU A 63 11.32 19.23 0.51
CA LEU A 63 12.57 18.89 -0.16
C LEU A 63 13.26 20.12 -0.74
N ARG A 64 12.52 20.99 -1.42
CA ARG A 64 13.04 22.23 -2.03
C ARG A 64 13.61 23.18 -0.98
N GLU A 65 12.96 23.28 0.17
CA GLU A 65 13.40 24.09 1.31
C GLU A 65 14.51 23.42 2.14
N GLY A 66 14.82 22.15 1.87
CA GLY A 66 15.84 21.39 2.60
C GLY A 66 15.42 20.97 4.01
N THR A 67 14.15 21.11 4.37
CA THR A 67 13.61 20.63 5.66
C THR A 67 13.52 19.10 5.69
N ILE A 68 13.35 18.46 4.53
CA ILE A 68 13.47 17.02 4.31
C ILE A 68 14.53 16.76 3.23
N LYS A 69 15.41 15.75 3.38
CA LYS A 69 16.39 15.40 2.32
C LYS A 69 15.94 14.22 1.45
N GLY A 70 14.90 13.49 1.84
CA GLY A 70 14.47 12.26 1.16
C GLY A 70 15.50 11.14 1.20
N ALA A 71 15.25 10.09 0.42
CA ALA A 71 16.13 8.95 0.21
C ALA A 71 16.71 8.99 -1.20
N ARG A 72 18.04 8.94 -1.31
CA ARG A 72 18.74 8.93 -2.59
C ARG A 72 18.89 7.49 -3.11
N VAL A 73 18.43 7.23 -4.34
CA VAL A 73 18.46 5.89 -4.94
C VAL A 73 19.88 5.48 -5.37
N CYS A 74 20.66 6.42 -5.91
CA CYS A 74 22.08 6.21 -6.24
C CYS A 74 22.87 7.52 -6.15
N GLN A 75 24.21 7.49 -6.12
CA GLN A 75 25.06 8.67 -5.84
C GLN A 75 24.70 9.94 -6.64
N LYS A 76 24.32 9.79 -7.91
CA LYS A 76 23.88 10.90 -8.79
C LYS A 76 22.42 10.79 -9.23
N GLY A 77 21.63 9.98 -8.52
CA GLY A 77 20.26 9.63 -8.91
C GLY A 77 19.19 10.46 -8.25
N LEU A 78 17.95 10.05 -8.56
CA LEU A 78 16.71 10.58 -8.02
C LEU A 78 16.71 10.55 -6.48
N VAL A 79 16.15 11.61 -5.91
CA VAL A 79 15.83 11.71 -4.49
C VAL A 79 14.33 11.43 -4.35
N LEU A 80 14.00 10.36 -3.63
CA LEU A 80 12.63 9.97 -3.32
C LEU A 80 12.22 10.60 -1.99
N THR A 81 11.06 11.26 -1.96
CA THR A 81 10.48 11.78 -0.71
C THR A 81 9.24 11.02 -0.28
N HIS A 82 8.51 10.43 -1.23
CA HIS A 82 7.31 9.67 -0.95
C HIS A 82 7.01 8.66 -2.06
N ILE A 83 6.27 7.61 -1.71
CA ILE A 83 5.60 6.67 -2.62
C ILE A 83 4.16 6.57 -2.13
N LEU A 84 3.19 6.66 -3.04
CA LEU A 84 1.76 6.62 -2.74
C LEU A 84 1.11 5.49 -3.51
N PHE A 85 0.26 4.71 -2.85
CA PHE A 85 -0.59 3.71 -3.48
C PHE A 85 -1.92 3.59 -2.74
N ALA A 86 -2.99 4.10 -3.36
CA ALA A 86 -4.29 4.22 -2.69
C ALA A 86 -4.11 4.80 -1.27
N ASP A 87 -4.70 4.18 -0.26
CA ASP A 87 -4.64 4.60 1.15
C ASP A 87 -3.27 4.40 1.84
N ASP A 88 -2.34 3.67 1.21
CA ASP A 88 -1.02 3.43 1.76
C ASP A 88 0.03 4.42 1.21
N CYS A 89 0.86 4.96 2.11
CA CYS A 89 1.99 5.81 1.74
C CYS A 89 3.27 5.40 2.45
N ILE A 90 4.40 5.51 1.75
CA ILE A 90 5.75 5.46 2.32
C ILE A 90 6.35 6.85 2.19
N LEU A 91 6.77 7.42 3.32
CA LEU A 91 7.41 8.73 3.37
C LEU A 91 8.89 8.56 3.75
N PHE A 92 9.76 9.26 3.03
CA PHE A 92 11.21 9.22 3.22
C PHE A 92 11.70 10.52 3.87
N GLY A 93 12.45 10.38 4.95
CA GLY A 93 13.00 11.50 5.70
C GLY A 93 14.34 11.16 6.34
N ASN A 94 14.94 12.16 6.98
CA ASN A 94 16.22 12.00 7.65
C ASN A 94 16.03 11.27 8.98
N ALA A 95 16.93 10.32 9.29
CA ALA A 95 16.97 9.64 10.59
C ALA A 95 17.57 10.55 11.70
N THR A 96 16.95 11.70 11.92
CA THR A 96 17.28 12.66 12.98
C THR A 96 15.99 13.13 13.68
N GLU A 97 16.11 13.58 14.93
CA GLU A 97 14.97 14.13 15.68
C GLU A 97 14.31 15.30 14.95
N ARG A 98 15.11 16.22 14.41
CA ARG A 98 14.62 17.32 13.58
C ARG A 98 13.89 16.82 12.33
N GLY A 99 14.40 15.77 11.69
CA GLY A 99 13.74 15.15 10.53
C GLY A 99 12.37 14.56 10.89
N ALA A 100 12.28 13.87 12.04
CA ALA A 100 11.03 13.34 12.56
C ALA A 100 10.02 14.45 12.92
N GLN A 101 10.48 15.55 13.53
CA GLN A 101 9.64 16.71 13.83
C GLN A 101 9.11 17.38 12.56
N ASN A 102 9.97 17.60 11.56
CA ASN A 102 9.57 18.17 10.27
C ASN A 102 8.54 17.29 9.57
N LEU A 103 8.76 15.97 9.55
CA LEU A 103 7.80 15.04 8.95
C LEU A 103 6.45 15.09 9.67
N LYS A 104 6.46 15.12 11.01
CA LYS A 104 5.23 15.26 11.80
C LYS A 104 4.49 16.56 11.52
N ALA A 105 5.21 17.68 11.36
CA ALA A 105 4.62 18.96 11.02
C ALA A 105 3.94 18.92 9.63
N ILE A 106 4.61 18.33 8.63
CA ILE A 106 4.05 18.13 7.29
C ILE A 106 2.78 17.27 7.35
N LEU A 107 2.82 16.18 8.10
CA LEU A 107 1.66 15.32 8.29
C LEU A 107 0.50 16.06 8.96
N ARG A 108 0.77 16.90 9.95
CA ARG A 108 -0.25 17.73 10.60
C ARG A 108 -0.85 18.76 9.65
N GLU A 109 -0.01 19.44 8.88
CA GLU A 109 -0.46 20.40 7.86
C GLU A 109 -1.38 19.72 6.85
N TYR A 110 -1.01 18.51 6.42
CA TYR A 110 -1.83 17.69 5.54
C TYR A 110 -3.19 17.34 6.17
N GLU A 111 -3.24 16.90 7.43
CA GLU A 111 -4.51 16.60 8.10
C GLU A 111 -5.44 17.81 8.16
N ILE A 112 -4.88 19.00 8.45
CA ILE A 112 -5.63 20.26 8.50
C ILE A 112 -6.17 20.63 7.11
N CYS A 113 -5.34 20.54 6.07
CA CYS A 113 -5.70 20.97 4.72
C CYS A 113 -6.64 19.99 3.99
N SER A 114 -6.49 18.69 4.24
CA SER A 114 -7.24 17.64 3.54
C SER A 114 -8.48 17.17 4.30
N ALA A 115 -8.58 17.50 5.60
CA ALA A 115 -9.54 16.90 6.54
C ALA A 115 -9.46 15.36 6.61
N GLN A 116 -8.36 14.76 6.14
CA GLN A 116 -8.08 13.34 6.30
C GLN A 116 -7.29 13.13 7.59
N CYS A 117 -7.61 12.07 8.34
CA CYS A 117 -6.88 11.71 9.54
C CYS A 117 -5.86 10.62 9.21
N ILE A 118 -4.62 10.82 9.66
CA ILE A 118 -3.56 9.82 9.54
C ILE A 118 -3.74 8.79 10.65
N ASN A 119 -3.75 7.51 10.27
CA ASN A 119 -3.81 6.43 11.25
C ASN A 119 -2.40 6.13 11.80
N PHE A 120 -2.00 6.86 12.83
CA PHE A 120 -0.70 6.68 13.49
C PHE A 120 -0.56 5.30 14.15
N GLU A 121 -1.66 4.63 14.52
CA GLU A 121 -1.61 3.28 15.11
C GLU A 121 -1.22 2.20 14.10
N LYS A 122 -1.69 2.35 12.85
CA LYS A 122 -1.30 1.50 11.71
C LYS A 122 0.02 1.93 11.08
N SER A 123 0.44 3.16 11.32
CA SER A 123 1.69 3.69 10.78
C SER A 123 2.91 3.08 11.47
N ILE A 124 3.96 2.85 10.68
CA ILE A 124 5.20 2.22 11.14
C ILE A 124 6.37 3.08 10.69
N ALA A 125 7.32 3.34 11.58
CA ALA A 125 8.61 3.92 11.23
C ALA A 125 9.68 2.83 11.10
N TYR A 126 10.43 2.92 10.01
CA TYR A 126 11.58 2.07 9.74
C TYR A 126 12.85 2.92 9.60
N PHE A 127 13.94 2.39 10.13
CA PHE A 127 15.22 3.08 10.17
C PHE A 127 16.34 2.14 9.74
N SER A 128 17.39 2.70 9.13
CA SER A 128 18.57 1.92 8.77
C SER A 128 19.25 1.33 9.99
N THR A 129 19.93 0.19 9.82
CA THR A 129 20.71 -0.49 10.86
C THR A 129 21.79 0.35 11.52
N ASN A 130 22.21 1.45 10.86
CA ASN A 130 23.28 2.32 11.34
C ASN A 130 22.79 3.35 12.38
N VAL A 131 21.50 3.39 12.69
CA VAL A 131 20.92 4.31 13.68
C VAL A 131 20.98 3.67 15.06
N ARG A 132 21.52 4.40 16.05
CA ARG A 132 21.60 3.94 17.44
C ARG A 132 20.19 3.76 18.03
N LYS A 133 20.00 2.71 18.85
CA LYS A 133 18.71 2.37 19.50
C LYS A 133 18.05 3.55 20.22
N GLN A 134 18.82 4.31 21.01
CA GLN A 134 18.31 5.50 21.71
C GLN A 134 17.65 6.51 20.75
N ARG A 135 18.27 6.73 19.57
CA ARG A 135 17.74 7.65 18.55
C ARG A 135 16.48 7.10 17.90
N LEU A 136 16.39 5.78 17.73
CA LEU A 136 15.18 5.10 17.22
C LEU A 136 13.98 5.37 18.13
N GLU A 137 14.15 5.14 19.43
CA GLU A 137 13.10 5.33 20.43
C GLU A 137 12.65 6.79 20.50
N GLN A 138 13.60 7.74 20.49
CA GLN A 138 13.29 9.17 20.46
C GLN A 138 12.47 9.55 19.22
N MET A 139 12.87 9.11 18.02
CA MET A 139 12.14 9.40 16.79
C MET A 139 10.76 8.71 16.76
N GLY A 140 10.67 7.48 17.26
CA GLY A 140 9.39 6.77 17.42
C GLY A 140 8.43 7.52 18.33
N ASN A 141 8.92 8.04 19.46
CA ASN A 141 8.13 8.84 20.40
C ASN A 141 7.69 10.18 19.80
N ILE A 142 8.56 10.84 19.02
CA ILE A 142 8.21 12.08 18.31
C ILE A 142 7.07 11.81 17.33
N LEU A 143 7.21 10.80 16.47
CA LEU A 143 6.22 10.48 15.45
C LEU A 143 4.95 9.83 16.04
N LYS A 144 5.03 9.28 17.26
CA LYS A 144 3.97 8.48 17.90
C LYS A 144 3.56 7.26 17.08
N VAL A 145 4.55 6.58 16.48
CA VAL A 145 4.34 5.38 15.66
C VAL A 145 5.17 4.22 16.18
N ARG A 146 4.75 3.00 15.83
CA ARG A 146 5.53 1.80 16.14
C ARG A 146 6.82 1.80 15.32
N THR A 147 7.94 1.49 15.95
CA THR A 147 9.23 1.35 15.28
C THR A 147 9.53 -0.12 15.03
N LEU A 148 9.77 -0.51 13.78
CA LEU A 148 10.20 -1.87 13.44
C LEU A 148 11.64 -1.89 12.95
N SER A 149 12.35 -2.96 13.31
CA SER A 149 13.69 -3.25 12.81
C SER A 149 13.69 -3.87 11.40
N ASN A 150 12.53 -4.37 10.94
CA ASN A 150 12.36 -4.92 9.61
C ASN A 150 10.95 -4.61 9.07
N LEU A 151 10.87 -4.08 7.84
CA LEU A 151 9.60 -3.79 7.18
C LEU A 151 9.12 -5.07 6.48
N GLU A 152 8.22 -5.83 7.12
CA GLU A 152 7.91 -7.18 6.64
C GLU A 152 7.22 -7.22 5.27
N LYS A 153 6.26 -6.33 4.99
CA LYS A 153 5.51 -6.30 3.71
C LYS A 153 5.04 -4.89 3.33
N TYR A 154 4.98 -4.59 2.03
CA TYR A 154 4.27 -3.46 1.42
C TYR A 154 3.60 -3.97 0.14
N LEU A 155 2.31 -3.68 -0.04
CA LEU A 155 1.50 -4.20 -1.16
C LEU A 155 1.59 -5.73 -1.33
N GLY A 156 1.63 -6.45 -0.20
CA GLY A 156 1.73 -7.91 -0.17
C GLY A 156 3.10 -8.48 -0.52
N LEU A 157 4.09 -7.64 -0.83
CA LEU A 157 5.46 -8.04 -1.16
C LEU A 157 6.44 -7.67 -0.04
N PRO A 158 7.47 -8.49 0.23
CA PRO A 158 8.51 -8.12 1.17
C PRO A 158 9.28 -6.88 0.69
N ASN A 159 9.49 -5.89 1.57
CA ASN A 159 10.16 -4.64 1.22
C ASN A 159 11.67 -4.77 0.96
N MET A 160 12.30 -5.82 1.51
CA MET A 160 13.76 -6.02 1.43
C MET A 160 14.12 -7.33 0.74
N VAL A 161 13.82 -7.44 -0.56
CA VAL A 161 14.13 -8.63 -1.38
C VAL A 161 15.63 -8.80 -1.64
N GLY A 162 16.44 -7.77 -1.40
CA GLY A 162 17.83 -7.72 -1.82
C GLY A 162 18.79 -8.71 -1.14
N ARG A 163 18.56 -9.12 0.12
CA ARG A 163 19.51 -9.98 0.87
C ARG A 163 19.04 -11.42 1.07
N ASP A 164 17.73 -11.65 1.14
CA ASP A 164 17.18 -12.98 1.43
C ASP A 164 16.12 -13.39 0.40
N LYS A 165 16.61 -13.80 -0.78
CA LYS A 165 15.79 -14.32 -1.87
C LYS A 165 14.99 -15.57 -1.44
N LYS A 166 15.52 -16.36 -0.50
CA LYS A 166 14.84 -17.57 0.04
C LYS A 166 13.63 -17.20 0.87
N ARG A 167 13.75 -16.23 1.78
CA ARG A 167 12.60 -15.73 2.56
C ARG A 167 11.53 -15.10 1.67
N THR A 168 11.94 -14.35 0.65
CA THR A 168 11.02 -13.78 -0.34
C THR A 168 10.25 -14.89 -1.07
N PHE A 169 10.96 -15.94 -1.49
CA PHE A 169 10.33 -17.13 -2.09
C PHE A 169 9.34 -17.80 -1.15
N GLN A 170 9.70 -17.96 0.13
CA GLN A 170 8.82 -18.59 1.10
C GLN A 170 7.50 -17.81 1.24
N ILE A 171 7.53 -16.48 1.24
CA ILE A 171 6.32 -15.65 1.30
C ILE A 171 5.41 -15.88 0.08
N VAL A 172 5.98 -15.93 -1.14
CA VAL A 172 5.21 -16.21 -2.36
C VAL A 172 4.59 -17.60 -2.30
N LYS A 173 5.38 -18.60 -1.88
CA LYS A 173 4.95 -19.98 -1.71
C LYS A 173 3.83 -20.10 -0.69
N ASP A 174 3.97 -19.49 0.48
CA ASP A 174 2.96 -19.50 1.54
C ASP A 174 1.65 -18.86 1.07
N HIS A 175 1.73 -17.81 0.25
CA HIS A 175 0.56 -17.16 -0.32
C HIS A 175 -0.17 -18.05 -1.33
N MET A 176 0.57 -18.77 -2.18
CA MET A 176 0.00 -19.77 -3.08
C MET A 176 -0.65 -20.91 -2.30
N ILE A 177 0.01 -21.45 -1.27
CA ILE A 177 -0.53 -22.50 -0.40
C ILE A 177 -1.81 -22.03 0.30
N SER A 178 -1.84 -20.78 0.79
CA SER A 178 -3.04 -20.21 1.41
C SER A 178 -4.22 -20.15 0.43
N LYS A 179 -4.00 -19.77 -0.83
CA LYS A 179 -5.04 -19.81 -1.86
C LYS A 179 -5.46 -21.23 -2.20
N ILE A 180 -4.52 -22.17 -2.21
CA ILE A 180 -4.78 -23.59 -2.45
C ILE A 180 -5.69 -24.14 -1.36
N ASN A 181 -5.32 -23.95 -0.09
CA ASN A 181 -6.07 -24.44 1.06
C ASN A 181 -7.42 -23.73 1.23
N GLY A 182 -7.50 -22.46 0.87
CA GLY A 182 -8.74 -21.69 0.91
C GLY A 182 -9.74 -22.07 -0.19
N TRP A 183 -9.30 -22.81 -1.22
CA TRP A 183 -10.17 -23.35 -2.24
C TRP A 183 -10.34 -24.85 -2.03
N SER A 184 -11.55 -25.35 -2.19
CA SER A 184 -11.90 -26.76 -2.14
C SER A 184 -11.38 -27.53 -3.39
N ILE A 185 -10.08 -27.42 -3.67
CA ILE A 185 -9.42 -27.91 -4.90
C ILE A 185 -9.54 -29.42 -5.06
N LYS A 186 -9.66 -30.14 -3.93
CA LYS A 186 -9.93 -31.57 -3.90
C LYS A 186 -11.23 -31.94 -4.65
N HIS A 187 -12.21 -31.04 -4.67
CA HIS A 187 -13.52 -31.24 -5.31
C HIS A 187 -13.60 -30.64 -6.72
N LEU A 188 -12.47 -30.17 -7.28
CA LEU A 188 -12.44 -29.62 -8.62
C LEU A 188 -12.09 -30.72 -9.63
N SER A 189 -12.90 -30.82 -10.69
CA SER A 189 -12.53 -31.57 -11.90
C SER A 189 -11.20 -31.07 -12.46
N HIS A 190 -10.49 -31.92 -13.21
CA HIS A 190 -9.20 -31.58 -13.81
C HIS A 190 -9.21 -30.24 -14.60
N GLY A 191 -10.22 -30.00 -15.44
CA GLY A 191 -10.33 -28.74 -16.19
C GLY A 191 -10.55 -27.51 -15.29
N ARG A 192 -11.28 -27.64 -14.18
CA ARG A 192 -11.43 -26.56 -13.19
C ARG A 192 -10.14 -26.31 -12.41
N LYS A 193 -9.33 -27.35 -12.13
CA LYS A 193 -7.99 -27.19 -11.54
C LYS A 193 -7.07 -26.41 -12.47
N GLU A 194 -7.09 -26.70 -13.77
CA GLU A 194 -6.30 -25.96 -14.77
C GLU A 194 -6.71 -24.48 -14.84
N VAL A 195 -8.02 -24.20 -14.92
CA VAL A 195 -8.52 -22.81 -14.91
C VAL A 195 -8.14 -22.09 -13.62
N PHE A 196 -8.26 -22.75 -12.47
CA PHE A 196 -7.86 -22.19 -11.18
C PHE A 196 -6.36 -21.86 -11.14
N ILE A 197 -5.50 -22.75 -11.63
CA ILE A 197 -4.05 -22.51 -11.71
C ILE A 197 -3.78 -21.26 -12.57
N LYS A 198 -4.34 -21.20 -13.77
CA LYS A 198 -4.08 -20.12 -14.73
C LYS A 198 -4.64 -18.76 -14.28
N SER A 199 -5.84 -18.74 -13.73
CA SER A 199 -6.55 -17.50 -13.38
C SER A 199 -6.23 -16.96 -11.99
N VAL A 200 -5.89 -17.84 -11.04
CA VAL A 200 -5.69 -17.45 -9.63
C VAL A 200 -4.25 -17.64 -9.20
N LEU A 201 -3.69 -18.85 -9.36
CA LEU A 201 -2.37 -19.15 -8.81
C LEU A 201 -1.22 -18.56 -9.63
N GLN A 202 -1.35 -18.45 -10.94
CA GLN A 202 -0.30 -17.92 -11.82
C GLN A 202 -0.09 -16.42 -11.64
N VAL A 203 -1.12 -15.69 -11.23
CA VAL A 203 -1.04 -14.23 -11.01
C VAL A 203 -0.07 -13.88 -9.88
N ILE A 204 -0.01 -14.70 -8.82
CA ILE A 204 0.81 -14.45 -7.62
C ILE A 204 2.32 -14.40 -7.93
N PRO A 205 2.93 -15.44 -8.54
CA PRO A 205 4.33 -15.37 -8.91
C PRO A 205 4.56 -14.42 -10.09
N THR A 206 3.61 -14.25 -11.01
CA THR A 206 3.75 -13.29 -12.12
C THR A 206 3.91 -11.86 -11.61
N TYR A 207 3.09 -11.45 -10.65
CA TYR A 207 3.22 -10.15 -9.98
C TYR A 207 4.57 -10.02 -9.25
N SER A 208 5.01 -11.07 -8.56
CA SER A 208 6.31 -11.08 -7.87
C SER A 208 7.50 -10.99 -8.84
N MET A 209 7.41 -11.66 -10.00
CA MET A 209 8.43 -11.63 -11.06
C MET A 209 8.48 -10.28 -11.78
N ALA A 210 7.36 -9.58 -11.90
CA ALA A 210 7.34 -8.22 -12.46
C ALA A 210 8.09 -7.22 -11.55
N CYS A 211 8.06 -7.44 -10.23
CA CYS A 211 8.67 -6.55 -9.25
C CYS A 211 10.13 -6.90 -8.91
N PHE A 212 10.55 -8.16 -9.06
CA PHE A 212 11.86 -8.63 -8.61
C PHE A 212 12.58 -9.50 -9.63
N PHE A 213 13.91 -9.43 -9.64
CA PHE A 213 14.74 -10.42 -10.33
C PHE A 213 14.66 -11.77 -9.64
N VAL A 214 13.94 -12.68 -10.29
CA VAL A 214 13.69 -14.04 -9.82
C VAL A 214 14.70 -15.02 -10.41
N THR A 215 15.21 -15.94 -9.61
CA THR A 215 16.18 -16.98 -10.04
C THR A 215 15.48 -18.17 -10.68
N GLU A 216 16.11 -18.88 -11.62
CA GLU A 216 15.54 -20.08 -12.28
C GLU A 216 15.00 -21.15 -11.32
N VAL A 217 15.65 -21.34 -10.16
CA VAL A 217 15.21 -22.26 -9.10
C VAL A 217 13.77 -21.98 -8.62
N PHE A 218 13.36 -20.71 -8.66
CA PHE A 218 11.99 -20.28 -8.30
C PHE A 218 10.96 -20.76 -9.34
N LEU A 219 11.28 -20.60 -10.64
CA LEU A 219 10.41 -21.03 -11.73
C LEU A 219 10.19 -22.54 -11.68
N PHE A 220 11.27 -23.29 -11.43
CA PHE A 220 11.20 -24.74 -11.31
C PHE A 220 10.38 -25.20 -10.10
N GLY A 221 10.57 -24.55 -8.94
CA GLY A 221 9.80 -24.86 -7.72
C GLY A 221 8.30 -24.61 -7.87
N ILE A 222 7.91 -23.56 -8.60
CA ILE A 222 6.50 -23.27 -8.90
C ILE A 222 5.93 -24.28 -9.89
N GLY A 223 6.67 -24.63 -10.94
CA GLY A 223 6.25 -25.65 -11.91
C GLY A 223 5.95 -27.00 -11.25
N LYS A 224 6.79 -27.41 -10.29
CA LYS A 224 6.55 -28.62 -9.49
C LYS A 224 5.24 -28.54 -8.69
N TYR A 225 4.96 -27.39 -8.07
CA TYR A 225 3.72 -27.18 -7.31
C TYR A 225 2.46 -27.26 -8.18
N TYR A 226 2.51 -26.74 -9.41
CA TYR A 226 1.39 -26.88 -10.33
C TYR A 226 1.14 -28.32 -10.74
N GLY A 227 2.22 -29.09 -10.95
CA GLY A 227 2.13 -30.53 -11.21
C GLY A 227 1.45 -31.29 -10.06
N GLU A 228 1.85 -31.03 -8.81
CA GLU A 228 1.26 -31.67 -7.62
C GLU A 228 -0.25 -31.38 -7.48
N ILE A 229 -0.70 -30.17 -7.83
CA ILE A 229 -2.13 -29.80 -7.79
C ILE A 229 -2.95 -30.54 -8.87
N LEU A 230 -2.39 -30.68 -10.07
CA LEU A 230 -3.06 -31.37 -11.18
C LEU A 230 -3.15 -32.89 -10.94
N VAL A 231 -2.18 -33.45 -10.21
CA VAL A 231 -2.08 -34.89 -9.90
C VAL A 231 -2.77 -35.26 -8.57
N ALA A 232 -3.10 -34.30 -7.70
CA ALA A 232 -3.86 -34.57 -6.48
C ALA A 232 -5.29 -35.05 -6.82
N GLU A 233 -5.51 -36.37 -6.80
CA GLU A 233 -6.81 -37.02 -7.03
C GLU A 233 -7.69 -37.03 -5.77
N GLU A 234 -9.00 -37.22 -5.98
CA GLU A 234 -10.03 -37.34 -4.94
C GLU A 234 -9.74 -38.53 -4.01
N SER A 235 -9.21 -38.25 -2.83
CA SER A 235 -9.20 -39.18 -1.68
C SER A 235 -10.27 -38.78 -0.67
#